data_AF-A0A285UBY2-F1
#
_entry.id   AF-A0A285UBY2-F1
#
_cell.length_a   1.000
_cell.length_b   1.000
_cell.length_c   1.000
_cell.angle_alpha   90.00
_cell.angle_beta   90.00
_cell.angle_gamma   90.00
#
_symmetry.space_group_name_H-M   'P 1'
#
loop_
_entity.id
_entity.type
_entity.pdbx_description
1 polymer ?
#
loop_
_entity_poly.entity_id
_entity_poly.type
_entity_poly.pdbx_seq_one_letter_code
_entity_poly.pdbx_strand_id
1 'polypeptide(L)'
;MIKVVNALSIKKGRIDEVAVRFQEPKAVHTFEGFELMEVLKNEKLEDHDELLVATTWKDHASFEAWRDSRKNQKAHGSKPSGEKLADNPIIDNEIRIYDIAYRHLPE
;
A
#
# COMPACT_ATOMS: atom_id res chain seq x y z
N MET A 1 -4.15 -4.69 -17.01
CA MET A 1 -3.80 -5.00 -15.61
C MET A 1 -2.72 -4.05 -15.17
N ILE A 2 -2.85 -3.55 -13.94
CA ILE A 2 -1.91 -2.61 -13.37
C ILE A 2 -1.42 -3.10 -12.02
N LYS A 3 -0.21 -2.68 -11.64
CA LYS A 3 0.29 -2.78 -10.27
C LYS A 3 0.45 -1.38 -9.71
N VAL A 4 -0.16 -1.14 -8.55
CA VAL A 4 -0.02 0.11 -7.80
C VAL A 4 0.80 -0.17 -6.56
N VAL A 5 1.90 0.54 -6.41
CA VAL A 5 2.83 0.42 -5.29
C VAL A 5 2.83 1.71 -4.50
N ASN A 6 2.50 1.62 -3.21
CA ASN A 6 2.77 2.68 -2.26
C ASN A 6 4.10 2.37 -1.55
N ALA A 7 5.16 3.07 -1.96
CA ALA A 7 6.48 2.96 -1.37
C ALA A 7 6.56 3.87 -0.14
N LEU A 8 6.76 3.29 1.04
CA LEU A 8 6.89 4.02 2.30
C LEU A 8 8.36 4.10 2.71
N SER A 9 8.90 5.30 2.84
CA SER A 9 10.19 5.52 3.49
C SER A 9 9.99 5.58 5.00
N ILE A 10 10.73 4.75 5.74
CA ILE A 10 10.54 4.51 7.17
C ILE A 10 11.87 4.74 7.90
N LYS A 11 11.80 5.29 9.12
CA LYS A 11 12.96 5.39 10.01
C LYS A 11 13.63 4.02 10.15
N LYS A 12 14.94 3.97 9.93
CA LYS A 12 15.74 2.74 9.92
C LYS A 12 15.50 1.87 11.17
N GLY A 13 15.36 0.56 10.97
CA GLY A 13 15.14 -0.43 12.03
C GLY A 13 13.71 -0.51 12.56
N ARG A 14 12.74 0.13 11.91
CA ARG A 14 11.33 0.19 12.37
C ARG A 14 10.33 -0.30 11.34
N ILE A 15 10.80 -0.93 10.27
CA ILE A 15 9.93 -1.46 9.21
C ILE A 15 8.83 -2.40 9.72
N ASP A 16 9.11 -3.21 10.75
CA ASP A 16 8.16 -4.18 11.30
C ASP A 16 6.96 -3.52 11.98
N GLU A 17 7.17 -2.37 12.64
CA GLU A 17 6.10 -1.59 13.27
C GLU A 17 5.11 -1.02 12.26
N VAL A 18 5.56 -0.83 11.02
CA VAL A 18 4.71 -0.38 9.91
C VAL A 18 4.12 -1.58 9.18
N ALA A 19 4.88 -2.64 8.96
CA ALA A 19 4.43 -3.84 8.26
C ALA A 19 3.24 -4.51 8.96
N VAL A 20 3.25 -4.59 10.30
CA VAL A 20 2.13 -5.16 11.08
C VAL A 20 0.80 -4.45 10.83
N ARG A 21 0.82 -3.18 10.42
CA ARG A 21 -0.39 -2.41 10.07
C ARG A 21 -1.10 -2.93 8.82
N PHE A 22 -0.44 -3.78 8.03
CA PHE A 22 -0.94 -4.37 6.79
C PHE A 22 -1.09 -5.90 6.88
N GLN A 23 -0.99 -6.48 8.07
CA GLN A 23 -1.21 -7.91 8.30
C GLN A 23 -2.62 -8.34 7.88
N GLU A 24 -3.60 -7.46 8.08
CA GLU A 24 -4.98 -7.66 7.61
C GLU A 24 -5.22 -6.90 6.30
N PRO A 25 -5.90 -7.50 5.31
CA PRO A 25 -6.10 -6.91 3.97
C PRO A 25 -7.09 -5.73 3.95
N LYS A 26 -7.62 -5.29 5.10
CA LYS A 26 -8.48 -4.09 5.24
C LYS A 26 -9.57 -3.95 4.16
N ALA A 27 -10.21 -5.07 3.82
CA ALA A 27 -11.27 -5.21 2.80
C ALA A 27 -10.87 -4.91 1.35
N VAL A 28 -9.60 -4.65 1.00
CA VAL A 28 -9.22 -4.42 -0.42
C VAL A 28 -9.56 -5.63 -1.30
N HIS A 29 -9.47 -6.83 -0.73
CA HIS A 29 -9.78 -8.10 -1.40
C HIS A 29 -11.24 -8.27 -1.82
N THR A 30 -12.16 -7.45 -1.31
CA THR A 30 -13.59 -7.54 -1.65
C THR A 30 -13.96 -6.67 -2.85
N PHE A 31 -13.04 -5.85 -3.37
CA PHE A 31 -13.32 -4.94 -4.48
C PHE A 31 -13.19 -5.66 -5.81
N GLU A 32 -14.15 -5.41 -6.70
CA GLU A 32 -14.13 -5.99 -8.04
C GLU A 32 -12.84 -5.59 -8.76
N GLY A 33 -12.19 -6.58 -9.36
CA GLY A 33 -10.96 -6.36 -10.11
C GLY A 33 -9.68 -6.28 -9.29
N PHE A 34 -9.75 -6.39 -7.96
CA PHE A 34 -8.57 -6.67 -7.14
C PHE A 34 -8.08 -8.11 -7.40
N GLU A 35 -6.77 -8.29 -7.50
CA GLU A 35 -6.19 -9.62 -7.74
C GLU A 35 -5.18 -10.06 -6.68
N LEU A 36 -4.35 -9.13 -6.17
CA LEU A 36 -3.26 -9.48 -5.26
C LEU A 36 -2.86 -8.25 -4.43
N MET A 37 -2.53 -8.48 -3.16
CA MET A 37 -1.81 -7.51 -2.33
C MET A 37 -0.58 -8.17 -1.74
N GLU A 38 0.55 -7.48 -1.84
CA GLU A 38 1.83 -7.89 -1.29
C GLU A 38 2.40 -6.74 -0.46
N VAL A 39 3.02 -7.09 0.66
CA VAL A 39 3.73 -6.16 1.52
C VAL A 39 5.18 -6.60 1.55
N LEU A 40 6.03 -5.84 0.86
CA LEU A 40 7.42 -6.20 0.61
C LEU A 40 8.34 -5.31 1.45
N LYS A 41 9.33 -5.90 2.10
CA LYS A 41 10.40 -5.18 2.80
C LYS A 41 11.60 -5.09 1.87
N ASN A 42 12.10 -3.89 1.60
CA ASN A 42 13.32 -3.71 0.82
C ASN A 42 14.53 -3.98 1.72
N GLU A 43 15.44 -4.86 1.30
CA GLU A 43 16.59 -5.30 2.08
C GLU A 43 17.83 -4.37 1.94
N LYS A 44 17.82 -3.40 1.02
CA LYS A 44 19.06 -2.73 0.56
C LYS A 44 19.02 -1.19 0.60
N LEU A 45 18.62 -0.61 1.72
CA LEU A 45 18.69 0.84 1.92
C LEU A 45 19.51 1.19 3.16
N GLU A 46 20.53 2.02 2.97
CA GLU A 46 21.47 2.39 4.03
C GLU A 46 20.90 3.47 4.96
N ASP A 47 20.10 4.40 4.44
CA ASP A 47 19.67 5.59 5.19
C ASP A 47 18.30 5.45 5.85
N HIS A 48 17.44 4.58 5.32
CA HIS A 48 16.07 4.38 5.77
C HIS A 48 15.59 2.98 5.40
N ASP A 49 14.56 2.46 6.06
CA ASP A 49 13.90 1.24 5.61
C ASP A 49 12.84 1.61 4.54
N GLU A 50 12.60 0.75 3.54
CA GLU A 50 11.49 0.94 2.59
C GLU A 50 10.53 -0.25 2.66
N LEU A 51 9.25 0.07 2.84
CA LEU A 51 8.15 -0.90 2.78
C LEU A 51 7.30 -0.61 1.54
N LEU A 52 7.14 -1.59 0.66
CA LEU A 52 6.31 -1.48 -0.52
C LEU A 52 4.98 -2.17 -0.27
N VAL A 53 3.89 -1.41 -0.33
CA VAL A 53 2.53 -1.97 -0.33
C VAL A 53 2.06 -2.02 -1.78
N ALA A 54 2.16 -3.20 -2.40
CA ALA A 54 1.85 -3.42 -3.80
C ALA A 54 0.48 -4.08 -3.96
N THR A 55 -0.35 -3.55 -4.86
CA THR A 55 -1.66 -4.11 -5.20
C THR A 55 -1.78 -4.30 -6.70
N THR A 56 -2.27 -5.46 -7.14
CA THR A 56 -2.52 -5.78 -8.54
C THR A 56 -4.01 -5.68 -8.84
N TRP A 57 -4.35 -5.05 -9.96
CA TRP A 57 -5.72 -4.81 -10.40
C TRP A 57 -5.91 -5.19 -11.87
N LYS A 58 -7.09 -5.71 -12.21
CA LYS A 58 -7.47 -6.07 -13.59
C LYS A 58 -7.32 -4.88 -14.55
N ASP A 59 -7.67 -3.67 -14.09
CA ASP A 59 -7.63 -2.42 -14.86
C ASP A 59 -7.53 -1.18 -13.95
N HIS A 60 -7.31 -0.02 -14.58
CA HIS A 60 -7.24 1.26 -13.90
C HIS A 60 -8.55 1.69 -13.24
N ALA A 61 -9.70 1.40 -13.87
CA ALA A 61 -11.00 1.80 -13.37
C ALA A 61 -11.34 1.14 -12.02
N SER A 62 -10.97 -0.13 -11.86
CA SER A 62 -11.15 -0.91 -10.63
C SER A 62 -10.37 -0.30 -9.47
N PHE A 63 -9.12 0.09 -9.72
CA PHE A 63 -8.30 0.79 -8.73
C PHE A 63 -8.88 2.15 -8.34
N GLU A 64 -9.31 2.95 -9.33
CA GLU A 64 -9.88 4.28 -9.08
C GLU A 64 -11.16 4.18 -8.24
N ALA A 65 -12.05 3.23 -8.55
CA ALA A 65 -13.27 2.97 -7.79
C ALA A 65 -12.98 2.60 -6.32
N TRP A 66 -11.98 1.74 -6.08
CA TRP A 66 -11.52 1.43 -4.73
C TRP A 66 -10.95 2.66 -4.02
N ARG A 67 -10.07 3.42 -4.69
CA ARG A 67 -9.43 4.61 -4.13
C ARG A 67 -10.46 5.65 -3.72
N ASP A 68 -11.48 5.86 -4.54
CA ASP A 68 -12.53 6.84 -4.27
C ASP A 68 -13.48 6.38 -3.16
N SER A 69 -13.79 5.09 -3.08
CA SER A 69 -14.47 4.49 -1.92
C SER A 69 -13.70 4.74 -0.62
N ARG A 70 -12.36 4.60 -0.65
CA ARG A 70 -11.49 4.89 0.51
C ARG A 70 -11.44 6.37 0.88
N LYS A 71 -11.44 7.29 -0.09
CA LYS A 71 -11.55 8.73 0.17
C LYS A 71 -12.88 9.05 0.85
N ASN A 72 -13.98 8.48 0.38
CA ASN A 72 -15.31 8.72 0.94
C ASN A 72 -15.46 8.11 2.35
N GLN A 73 -14.90 6.92 2.60
CA GLN A 73 -14.83 6.33 3.95
C GLN A 73 -14.05 7.21 4.92
N LYS A 74 -12.92 7.80 4.49
CA LYS A 74 -12.15 8.75 5.32
C LYS A 74 -12.88 10.08 5.56
N ALA A 75 -13.77 10.49 4.65
CA ALA A 75 -14.56 11.71 4.79
C ALA A 75 -15.73 11.55 5.77
N HIS A 76 -16.31 10.35 5.87
CA HIS A 76 -17.46 10.05 6.76
C HIS A 76 -17.10 9.33 8.06
N GLY A 77 -15.91 8.72 8.14
CA GLY A 77 -15.39 8.06 9.33
C GLY A 77 -14.42 8.98 10.09
N SER A 78 -14.83 9.36 11.30
CA SER A 78 -14.08 10.11 12.31
C SER A 78 -12.55 10.03 12.27
N LYS A 79 -11.97 11.23 12.42
CA LYS A 79 -10.58 11.61 12.70
C LYS A 79 -9.57 11.30 11.59
N PRO A 80 -8.76 12.29 11.17
CA PRO A 80 -7.51 11.94 10.52
C PRO A 80 -6.77 11.07 11.53
N SER A 81 -6.27 9.92 11.13
CA SER A 81 -5.09 9.33 11.77
C SER A 81 -3.87 10.22 11.48
N GLY A 82 -4.02 11.49 11.85
CA GLY A 82 -3.03 12.52 12.03
C GLY A 82 -2.91 12.78 13.52
N GLU A 83 -2.96 11.72 14.34
CA GLU A 83 -2.04 11.72 15.48
C GLU A 83 -0.65 11.81 14.87
N LYS A 84 -0.15 13.04 14.79
CA LYS A 84 1.27 13.30 15.02
C LYS A 84 1.57 12.80 16.44
N LEU A 85 1.51 11.48 16.65
CA LEU A 85 2.37 10.85 17.63
C LEU A 85 3.75 11.36 17.25
N ALA A 86 4.41 12.04 18.17
CA ALA A 86 5.74 12.62 17.96
C ALA A 86 6.76 11.58 17.43
N ASP A 87 6.37 10.30 17.41
CA ASP A 87 7.13 9.17 16.93
C ASP A 87 6.43 8.34 15.81
N ASN A 88 5.87 8.96 14.77
CA ASN A 88 5.53 8.20 13.56
C ASN A 88 6.81 7.68 12.87
N PRO A 89 6.95 6.37 12.60
CA PRO A 89 8.11 5.84 11.90
C PRO A 89 8.12 6.13 10.40
N ILE A 90 6.99 6.48 9.79
CA ILE A 90 6.89 6.79 8.35
C ILE A 90 7.40 8.22 8.10
N ILE A 91 8.40 8.35 7.24
CA ILE A 91 9.06 9.61 6.84
C ILE A 91 8.36 10.21 5.62
N ASP A 92 8.16 9.40 4.60
CA ASP A 92 7.59 9.83 3.31
C ASP A 92 6.85 8.67 2.64
N ASN A 93 6.07 8.98 1.61
CA ASN A 93 5.46 7.98 0.75
C ASN A 93 5.36 8.41 -0.72
N GLU A 94 5.59 7.47 -1.62
CA GLU A 94 5.50 7.66 -3.07
C GLU A 94 4.53 6.64 -3.68
N ILE A 95 3.61 7.12 -4.51
CA ILE A 95 2.72 6.24 -5.30
C ILE A 95 3.32 6.02 -6.68
N ARG A 96 3.56 4.76 -7.02
CA ARG A 96 4.05 4.32 -8.33
C ARG A 96 3.01 3.41 -8.97
N ILE A 97 2.69 3.65 -10.25
CA ILE A 97 1.71 2.86 -11.01
C ILE A 97 2.43 2.27 -12.23
N TYR A 98 2.21 0.98 -12.46
CA TYR A 98 2.86 0.21 -13.51
C TYR A 98 1.82 -0.56 -14.33
N ASP A 99 2.00 -0.58 -15.65
CA ASP A 99 1.33 -1.55 -16.50
C ASP A 99 2.04 -2.91 -16.39
N ILE A 100 1.27 -3.97 -16.17
CA ILE A 100 1.83 -5.32 -16.12
C ILE A 100 1.90 -5.86 -17.54
N ALA A 101 3.11 -5.89 -18.10
CA ALA A 101 3.35 -6.40 -19.46
C ALA A 101 3.18 -7.93 -19.56
N TYR A 102 3.63 -8.68 -18.56
CA TYR A 102 3.57 -10.15 -18.52
C TYR A 102 3.33 -10.65 -17.09
N ARG A 103 2.62 -11.78 -16.95
CA ARG A 103 2.37 -12.47 -15.67
C ARG A 103 2.33 -13.99 -15.89
N HIS A 104 3.01 -14.73 -15.03
CA HIS A 104 2.98 -16.20 -14.99
C HIS A 104 2.57 -16.65 -13.59
N LEU A 105 1.66 -17.62 -13.51
CA LEU A 105 1.23 -18.25 -12.26
C LEU A 105 1.78 -19.69 -12.25
N PRO A 106 2.04 -20.29 -11.07
CA PRO A 106 2.37 -21.72 -11.00
C PRO A 106 1.23 -22.55 -11.62
N GLU A 107 1.59 -23.64 -12.31
CA GLU A 107 0.65 -24.63 -12.85
C GLU A 107 0.00 -25.47 -11.74
#